data_AF-A0A366HEI9-F1
#
_entry.id   AF-A0A366HEI9-F1
#
_cell.length_a   1.000
_cell.length_b   1.000
_cell.length_c   1.000
_cell.angle_alpha   90.00
_cell.angle_beta   90.00
_cell.angle_gamma   90.00
#
_symmetry.space_group_name_H-M   'P 1'
#
loop_
_entity.id
_entity.type
_entity.pdbx_description
1 polymer ?
#
loop_
_entity_poly.entity_id
_entity_poly.type
_entity_poly.pdbx_seq_one_letter_code
_entity_poly.pdbx_strand_id
1 'polypeptide(L)'
;MIFAHKPAALILPGGTKVTYVEVADGERKGVLHSNRSGQPAYIHALEIKESTFDKIRAQLPRFIDRMLPGKRIPAGRTSGYESAAAQAFWFAIDGPFEPEDWRFFWVDDQGYESEVRHWHLSNPGEWLGVEGNVPRIQELLHLKVRSRTGEKDGDYGTPSRGSLPGIAKDGILGEVVAEMKFQNPLRRTDLVNPLTAQPLPAKVSVDGHELVLKGATRARIASDRTFGLHLDLALEGEHSLTSLFSLHDWTIEDGNGNVMVPGHGMLSETGQLWDCAPWSDAPVWKIRFVPVLSDPKNYTDEEIITLDPMPVPVYPRKKDINTWRSERLVGKSTTITARSPEPMGPNEIVFDITITPAVNGHSLQLLHATDESGSQTVQTRYGQEKYAMSLASVAPAGSTAMPVSTELVGRCRRPTTGKTLTVTLAFKKVTPVEFTFRPEFEP
;
A
#
# COMPACT_ATOMS: atom_id res chain seq x y z
N MET A 1 -27.13 26.19 16.90
CA MET A 1 -26.95 27.23 15.86
C MET A 1 -26.56 26.50 14.59
N ILE A 2 -27.52 26.18 13.72
CA ILE A 2 -27.38 25.17 12.68
C ILE A 2 -27.69 25.83 11.32
N PHE A 3 -26.68 25.86 10.44
CA PHE A 3 -26.66 26.25 9.01
C PHE A 3 -27.07 27.69 8.63
N ALA A 4 -26.13 28.64 8.71
CA ALA A 4 -26.24 29.97 8.06
C ALA A 4 -25.48 30.06 6.71
N HIS A 5 -24.88 28.98 6.24
CA HIS A 5 -24.22 28.93 4.94
C HIS A 5 -24.95 27.95 4.03
N LYS A 6 -25.20 28.35 2.77
CA LYS A 6 -25.67 27.41 1.74
C LYS A 6 -24.67 26.25 1.69
N PRO A 7 -25.12 24.98 1.75
CA PRO A 7 -24.20 23.85 1.66
C PRO A 7 -23.54 23.87 0.28
N ALA A 8 -22.24 23.61 0.26
CA ALA A 8 -21.51 23.55 -0.99
C ALA A 8 -22.03 22.38 -1.84
N ALA A 9 -22.33 22.65 -3.10
CA ALA A 9 -22.87 21.66 -4.01
C ALA A 9 -22.30 21.87 -5.41
N LEU A 10 -22.22 20.77 -6.16
CA LEU A 10 -21.95 20.77 -7.58
C LEU A 10 -23.08 20.07 -8.33
N ILE A 11 -23.17 20.32 -9.63
CA ILE A 11 -24.12 19.67 -10.54
C ILE A 11 -23.30 18.95 -11.60
N LEU A 12 -23.51 17.63 -11.71
CA LEU A 12 -22.88 16.79 -12.72
C LEU A 12 -23.66 16.83 -14.05
N PRO A 13 -23.02 16.48 -15.18
CA PRO A 13 -23.73 16.22 -16.43
C PRO A 13 -24.89 15.25 -16.18
N GLY A 14 -26.07 15.54 -16.75
CA GLY A 14 -27.30 14.78 -16.49
C GLY A 14 -28.18 15.34 -15.35
N GLY A 15 -27.74 16.39 -14.66
CA GLY A 15 -28.55 17.15 -13.70
C GLY A 15 -28.42 16.69 -12.24
N THR A 16 -27.56 15.71 -11.98
CA THR A 16 -27.34 15.16 -10.64
C THR A 16 -26.63 16.15 -9.75
N LYS A 17 -27.20 16.42 -8.58
CA LYS A 17 -26.65 17.36 -7.61
C LYS A 17 -25.93 16.61 -6.51
N VAL A 18 -24.68 16.95 -6.27
CA VAL A 18 -23.85 16.40 -5.19
C VAL A 18 -23.58 17.51 -4.17
N THR A 19 -24.02 17.32 -2.93
CA THR A 19 -23.97 18.36 -1.88
C THR A 19 -23.12 17.88 -0.71
N TYR A 20 -22.11 18.66 -0.31
CA TYR A 20 -21.30 18.37 0.87
C TYR A 20 -22.15 18.45 2.14
N VAL A 21 -21.98 17.48 3.03
CA VAL A 21 -22.78 17.35 4.26
C VAL A 21 -21.90 17.35 5.50
N GLU A 22 -20.99 16.39 5.62
CA GLU A 22 -20.13 16.29 6.80
C GLU A 22 -18.77 15.67 6.47
N VAL A 23 -17.88 15.78 7.44
CA VAL A 23 -16.61 15.07 7.46
C VAL A 23 -16.53 14.23 8.74
N ALA A 24 -15.78 13.14 8.68
CA ALA A 24 -15.23 12.54 9.88
C ALA A 24 -13.74 12.30 9.77
N ASP A 25 -13.07 12.49 10.90
CA ASP A 25 -11.65 12.28 11.11
C ASP A 25 -11.50 11.15 12.14
N GLY A 26 -10.86 10.06 11.75
CA GLY A 26 -10.52 8.95 12.65
C GLY A 26 -9.10 9.08 13.20
N GLU A 27 -8.90 8.61 14.44
CA GLU A 27 -7.55 8.37 14.98
C GLU A 27 -7.12 6.95 14.60
N ARG A 28 -5.90 6.78 14.08
CA ARG A 28 -5.40 5.47 13.64
C ARG A 28 -4.58 4.78 14.72
N LYS A 29 -4.81 3.48 14.90
CA LYS A 29 -3.89 2.54 15.56
C LYS A 29 -3.45 1.50 14.54
N GLY A 30 -2.19 1.56 14.10
CA GLY A 30 -1.61 0.55 13.21
C GLY A 30 -1.21 -0.73 13.94
N VAL A 31 -1.56 -1.90 13.41
CA VAL A 31 -1.08 -3.20 13.89
C VAL A 31 -0.70 -4.05 12.68
N LEU A 32 0.48 -4.67 12.69
CA LEU A 32 0.84 -5.64 11.67
C LEU A 32 0.09 -6.96 11.92
N HIS A 33 -0.55 -7.53 10.90
CA HIS A 33 -1.14 -8.86 10.95
C HIS A 33 -0.66 -9.73 9.80
N SER A 34 -0.54 -11.03 10.04
CA SER A 34 -0.41 -12.02 8.98
C SER A 34 -1.77 -12.19 8.28
N ASN A 35 -1.80 -12.01 6.95
CA ASN A 35 -2.93 -12.44 6.15
C ASN A 35 -2.71 -13.88 5.63
N ARG A 36 -3.79 -14.57 5.24
CA ARG A 36 -3.69 -15.94 4.70
C ARG A 36 -2.95 -16.03 3.35
N SER A 37 -2.63 -14.90 2.73
CA SER A 37 -1.79 -14.81 1.55
C SER A 37 -0.30 -14.76 1.86
N GLY A 38 0.12 -14.72 3.13
CA GLY A 38 1.54 -14.69 3.53
C GLY A 38 2.12 -13.29 3.68
N GLN A 39 1.57 -12.30 3.00
CA GLN A 39 2.02 -10.92 3.09
C GLN A 39 1.76 -10.32 4.49
N PRO A 40 2.74 -9.62 5.10
CA PRO A 40 2.48 -8.76 6.24
C PRO A 40 1.43 -7.72 5.81
N ALA A 41 0.22 -7.85 6.33
CA ALA A 41 -0.80 -6.84 6.16
C ALA A 41 -0.65 -5.88 7.32
N TYR A 42 -0.21 -4.67 7.04
CA TYR A 42 -0.43 -3.59 8.01
C TYR A 42 -1.96 -3.39 8.08
N ILE A 43 -2.56 -3.66 9.23
CA ILE A 43 -3.97 -3.42 9.48
C ILE A 43 -4.03 -2.27 10.46
N HIS A 44 -4.48 -1.11 10.01
CA HIS A 44 -4.93 -0.13 10.98
C HIS A 44 -6.26 -0.58 11.57
N ALA A 45 -6.29 -0.75 12.89
CA ALA A 45 -7.54 -0.76 13.63
C ALA A 45 -8.13 0.66 13.53
N LEU A 46 -9.33 0.72 12.98
CA LEU A 46 -10.08 1.95 12.81
C LEU A 46 -10.77 2.29 14.13
N GLU A 47 -10.38 3.41 14.74
CA GLU A 47 -11.20 4.08 15.74
C GLU A 47 -11.71 5.39 15.10
N ILE A 48 -12.72 5.25 14.24
CA ILE A 48 -13.42 6.41 13.69
C ILE A 48 -14.30 6.94 14.82
N LYS A 49 -14.02 8.17 15.29
CA LYS A 49 -14.91 8.84 16.24
C LYS A 49 -16.31 8.93 15.63
N GLU A 50 -17.33 8.62 16.44
CA GLU A 50 -18.74 8.59 16.03
C GLU A 50 -19.12 9.81 15.18
N SER A 51 -19.67 9.56 13.97
CA SER A 51 -20.31 10.60 13.16
C SER A 51 -21.39 11.32 13.96
N THR A 52 -21.68 12.57 13.59
CA THR A 52 -22.89 13.26 14.07
C THR A 52 -24.15 12.46 13.70
N PHE A 53 -24.18 11.82 12.52
CA PHE A 53 -25.27 10.94 12.10
C PHE A 53 -25.36 9.67 12.94
N ASP A 54 -24.24 9.06 13.32
CA ASP A 54 -24.26 7.84 14.15
C ASP A 54 -24.85 8.11 15.54
N LYS A 55 -24.54 9.27 16.12
CA LYS A 55 -25.12 9.72 17.41
C LYS A 55 -26.62 9.96 17.32
N ILE A 56 -27.08 10.57 16.24
CA ILE A 56 -28.50 10.93 16.06
C ILE A 56 -29.32 9.72 15.59
N ARG A 57 -28.73 8.79 14.84
CA ARG A 57 -29.36 7.56 14.33
C ARG A 57 -29.97 6.68 15.42
N ALA A 58 -29.35 6.62 16.60
CA ALA A 58 -29.93 5.90 17.75
C ALA A 58 -31.23 6.53 18.28
N GLN A 59 -31.49 7.79 17.95
CA GLN A 59 -32.63 8.59 18.45
C GLN A 59 -33.71 8.80 17.38
N LEU A 60 -33.46 8.41 16.12
CA LEU A 60 -34.37 8.65 15.01
C LEU A 60 -35.31 7.48 14.73
N PRO A 61 -36.57 7.75 14.34
CA PRO A 61 -37.45 6.74 13.78
C PRO A 61 -36.82 6.07 12.55
N ARG A 62 -37.05 4.76 12.38
CA ARG A 62 -36.50 3.95 11.27
C ARG A 62 -36.77 4.52 9.87
N PHE A 63 -37.85 5.28 9.68
CA PHE A 63 -38.16 5.89 8.39
C PHE A 63 -37.29 7.12 8.08
N ILE A 64 -36.83 7.85 9.10
CA ILE A 64 -35.88 8.97 8.95
C ILE A 64 -34.46 8.44 8.86
N ASP A 65 -34.14 7.38 9.60
CA ASP A 65 -32.83 6.72 9.56
C ASP A 65 -32.43 6.28 8.15
N ARG A 66 -33.40 5.83 7.34
CA ARG A 66 -33.17 5.47 5.92
C ARG A 66 -32.77 6.65 5.04
N MET A 67 -33.10 7.88 5.44
CA MET A 67 -32.72 9.10 4.72
C MET A 67 -31.34 9.62 5.13
N LEU A 68 -30.66 8.97 6.09
CA LEU A 68 -29.30 9.29 6.49
C LEU A 68 -28.28 8.43 5.71
N PRO A 69 -27.02 8.89 5.55
CA PRO A 69 -25.98 8.06 4.95
C PRO A 69 -25.90 6.74 5.72
N GLY A 70 -25.79 5.62 5.01
CA GLY A 70 -25.80 4.28 5.61
C GLY A 70 -24.84 4.18 6.80
N LYS A 71 -25.06 3.21 7.71
CA LYS A 71 -24.06 2.96 8.78
C LYS A 71 -22.72 2.80 8.11
N ARG A 72 -21.74 3.58 8.56
CA ARG A 72 -20.37 3.44 8.10
C ARG A 72 -20.03 1.98 8.28
N ILE A 73 -19.82 1.28 7.18
CA ILE A 73 -19.25 -0.05 7.24
C ILE A 73 -17.83 0.26 7.69
N PRO A 74 -17.40 -0.09 8.93
CA PRO A 74 -15.99 0.02 9.27
C PRO A 74 -15.28 -0.74 8.16
N ALA A 75 -14.40 -0.08 7.41
CA ALA A 75 -13.79 -0.68 6.24
C ALA A 75 -13.29 -2.06 6.66
N GLY A 76 -13.92 -3.11 6.13
CA GLY A 76 -13.55 -4.46 6.49
C GLY A 76 -12.13 -4.62 6.02
N ARG A 77 -11.16 -4.71 6.95
CA ARG A 77 -9.73 -5.02 6.73
C ARG A 77 -9.33 -4.89 5.25
N THR A 78 -9.25 -3.67 4.74
CA THR A 78 -8.93 -3.47 3.32
C THR A 78 -7.42 -3.61 3.14
N SER A 79 -7.00 -4.61 2.37
CA SER A 79 -5.63 -4.71 1.88
C SER A 79 -5.42 -3.65 0.80
N GLY A 80 -4.80 -2.51 1.14
CA GLY A 80 -4.28 -1.53 0.17
C GLY A 80 -4.47 -0.06 0.57
N TYR A 81 -3.40 0.74 0.40
CA TYR A 81 -3.33 2.23 0.27
C TYR A 81 -3.46 3.15 1.50
N GLU A 82 -2.91 2.88 2.67
CA GLU A 82 -3.26 3.66 3.88
C GLU A 82 -2.67 5.10 3.99
N SER A 83 -3.34 6.13 3.46
CA SER A 83 -3.11 7.58 3.78
C SER A 83 -3.25 7.83 5.28
N ALA A 84 -2.26 8.31 6.04
CA ALA A 84 -2.27 8.34 7.52
C ALA A 84 -3.50 8.97 8.22
N ALA A 85 -4.31 9.75 7.51
CA ALA A 85 -5.61 10.22 7.94
C ALA A 85 -6.73 9.40 7.28
N ALA A 86 -7.47 8.60 8.05
CA ALA A 86 -8.73 8.03 7.57
C ALA A 86 -9.82 9.11 7.72
N GLN A 87 -9.89 9.98 6.71
CA GLN A 87 -10.87 11.05 6.60
C GLN A 87 -11.89 10.67 5.56
N ALA A 88 -13.17 10.74 5.93
CA ALA A 88 -14.28 10.47 5.03
C ALA A 88 -15.15 11.73 4.91
N PHE A 89 -15.28 12.22 3.69
CA PHE A 89 -16.17 13.31 3.32
C PHE A 89 -17.46 12.73 2.76
N TRP A 90 -18.60 13.15 3.32
CA TRP A 90 -19.92 12.68 2.93
C TRP A 90 -20.65 13.72 2.11
N PHE A 91 -21.20 13.24 1.00
CA PHE A 91 -22.00 14.03 0.09
C PHE A 91 -23.37 13.37 -0.11
N ALA A 92 -24.43 14.17 -0.10
CA ALA A 92 -25.76 13.76 -0.51
C ALA A 92 -25.87 13.87 -2.04
N ILE A 93 -26.44 12.85 -2.66
CA ILE A 93 -26.72 12.80 -4.10
C ILE A 93 -28.22 12.98 -4.30
N ASP A 94 -28.59 13.89 -5.20
CA ASP A 94 -29.96 14.10 -5.66
C ASP A 94 -29.99 13.98 -7.19
N GLY A 95 -30.57 12.88 -7.69
CA GLY A 95 -30.60 12.52 -9.11
C GLY A 95 -29.90 11.19 -9.43
N PRO A 96 -29.88 10.77 -10.72
CA PRO A 96 -29.24 9.53 -11.14
C PRO A 96 -27.72 9.60 -10.99
N PHE A 97 -27.09 8.59 -10.39
CA PHE A 97 -25.65 8.60 -10.18
C PHE A 97 -25.04 7.23 -10.40
N GLU A 98 -24.31 7.09 -11.51
CA GLU A 98 -23.51 5.91 -11.81
C GLU A 98 -22.06 6.22 -11.42
N PRO A 99 -21.51 5.54 -10.41
CA PRO A 99 -20.23 5.94 -9.87
C PRO A 99 -19.04 5.58 -10.77
N GLU A 100 -19.23 4.59 -11.66
CA GLU A 100 -18.22 4.16 -12.63
C GLU A 100 -17.95 5.20 -13.73
N ASP A 101 -18.72 6.29 -13.77
CA ASP A 101 -18.57 7.37 -14.75
C ASP A 101 -17.66 8.50 -14.25
N TRP A 102 -17.26 8.51 -12.98
CA TRP A 102 -16.63 9.67 -12.34
C TRP A 102 -15.29 9.36 -11.66
N ARG A 103 -14.43 10.38 -11.59
CA ARG A 103 -13.25 10.43 -10.73
C ARG A 103 -13.25 11.70 -9.89
N PHE A 104 -12.69 11.61 -8.69
CA PHE A 104 -12.71 12.67 -7.70
C PHE A 104 -11.28 13.07 -7.35
N PHE A 105 -11.00 14.37 -7.36
CA PHE A 105 -9.67 14.91 -7.11
C PHE A 105 -9.72 16.02 -6.07
N TRP A 106 -8.85 15.96 -5.08
CA TRP A 106 -8.54 17.11 -4.23
C TRP A 106 -7.55 18.01 -4.94
N VAL A 107 -7.76 19.32 -4.83
CA VAL A 107 -6.92 20.32 -5.48
C VAL A 107 -6.39 21.29 -4.45
N ASP A 108 -5.13 21.68 -4.63
CA ASP A 108 -4.47 22.63 -3.75
C ASP A 108 -4.53 24.08 -4.22
N ASP A 109 -4.04 24.97 -3.34
CA ASP A 109 -3.94 26.41 -3.63
C ASP A 109 -3.00 26.71 -4.82
N GLN A 110 -2.11 25.79 -5.17
CA GLN A 110 -1.20 25.90 -6.32
C GLN A 110 -1.80 25.30 -7.60
N GLY A 111 -2.93 24.61 -7.52
CA GLY A 111 -3.63 23.91 -8.59
C GLY A 111 -3.11 22.51 -8.93
N TYR A 112 -2.40 21.83 -8.03
CA TYR A 112 -2.07 20.40 -8.15
C TYR A 112 -3.25 19.54 -7.74
N GLU A 113 -3.44 18.44 -8.45
CA GLU A 113 -4.56 17.52 -8.25
C GLU A 113 -4.06 16.18 -7.72
N SER A 114 -4.73 15.64 -6.69
CA SER A 114 -4.50 14.29 -6.19
C SER A 114 -5.82 13.53 -6.21
N GLU A 115 -5.85 12.39 -6.90
CA GLU A 115 -7.03 11.54 -6.91
C GLU A 115 -7.34 11.06 -5.50
N VAL A 116 -8.63 11.06 -5.20
CA VAL A 116 -9.20 10.48 -3.99
C VAL A 116 -8.84 9.00 -3.96
N ARG A 117 -8.35 8.52 -2.80
CA ARG A 117 -7.93 7.12 -2.63
C ARG A 117 -9.08 6.15 -2.83
N HIS A 118 -10.21 6.45 -2.20
CA HIS A 118 -11.36 5.56 -2.22
C HIS A 118 -12.66 6.36 -2.19
N TRP A 119 -13.67 5.85 -2.86
CA TRP A 119 -15.02 6.33 -2.74
C TRP A 119 -15.98 5.15 -2.66
N HIS A 120 -17.13 5.37 -2.04
CA HIS A 120 -18.17 4.35 -1.94
C HIS A 120 -19.55 4.98 -1.91
N LEU A 121 -20.55 4.20 -2.34
CA LEU A 121 -21.95 4.57 -2.25
C LEU A 121 -22.61 3.90 -1.05
N SER A 122 -23.41 4.66 -0.29
CA SER A 122 -24.21 4.12 0.82
C SER A 122 -25.69 4.34 0.56
N ASN A 123 -26.51 3.31 0.82
CA ASN A 123 -27.87 3.19 0.25
C ASN A 123 -27.82 3.27 -1.31
N PRO A 124 -28.80 2.79 -2.08
CA PRO A 124 -28.64 2.62 -3.53
C PRO A 124 -28.51 3.96 -4.32
N GLY A 125 -27.36 4.62 -4.22
CA GLY A 125 -27.00 5.85 -4.94
C GLY A 125 -27.23 7.17 -4.22
N GLU A 126 -27.75 7.19 -2.98
CA GLU A 126 -28.16 8.45 -2.32
C GLU A 126 -27.02 9.22 -1.64
N TRP A 127 -25.92 8.53 -1.33
CA TRP A 127 -24.81 9.11 -0.57
C TRP A 127 -23.47 8.65 -1.11
N LEU A 128 -22.56 9.59 -1.27
CA LEU A 128 -21.18 9.37 -1.69
C LEU A 128 -20.24 9.64 -0.51
N GLY A 129 -19.45 8.63 -0.15
CA GLY A 129 -18.28 8.76 0.71
C GLY A 129 -17.03 8.93 -0.16
N VAL A 130 -16.18 9.90 0.16
CA VAL A 130 -14.91 10.21 -0.52
C VAL A 130 -13.79 10.24 0.52
N GLU A 131 -12.70 9.52 0.28
CA GLU A 131 -11.66 9.26 1.28
C GLU A 131 -10.22 9.53 0.80
N GLY A 132 -9.39 10.05 1.71
CA GLY A 132 -7.93 10.14 1.57
C GLY A 132 -7.42 11.34 0.76
N ASN A 133 -6.10 11.60 0.86
CA ASN A 133 -5.34 12.64 0.13
C ASN A 133 -5.88 14.08 0.27
N VAL A 134 -6.29 14.48 1.47
CA VAL A 134 -6.94 15.80 1.69
C VAL A 134 -5.95 16.82 2.25
N PRO A 135 -5.90 18.04 1.70
CA PRO A 135 -5.18 19.16 2.31
C PRO A 135 -5.73 19.61 3.65
N ARG A 136 -4.87 19.81 4.66
CA ARG A 136 -5.28 20.24 5.99
C ARG A 136 -4.84 21.66 6.34
N ILE A 137 -3.92 22.26 5.59
CA ILE A 137 -3.51 23.66 5.84
C ILE A 137 -4.43 24.68 5.15
N GLN A 138 -5.12 24.24 4.10
CA GLN A 138 -5.93 25.11 3.26
C GLN A 138 -7.19 25.58 3.97
N GLU A 139 -7.57 26.82 3.71
CA GLU A 139 -8.82 27.37 4.20
C GLU A 139 -10.03 26.78 3.49
N LEU A 140 -9.92 26.63 2.17
CA LEU A 140 -10.96 26.02 1.35
C LEU A 140 -10.46 24.70 0.79
N LEU A 141 -11.26 23.64 0.93
CA LEU A 141 -11.08 22.44 0.14
C LEU A 141 -11.67 22.65 -1.24
N HIS A 142 -10.95 22.17 -2.26
CA HIS A 142 -11.38 22.18 -3.64
C HIS A 142 -11.48 20.73 -4.14
N LEU A 143 -12.70 20.30 -4.44
CA LEU A 143 -12.98 19.00 -5.04
C LEU A 143 -13.28 19.21 -6.54
N LYS A 144 -12.53 18.54 -7.41
CA LYS A 144 -12.81 18.44 -8.84
C LYS A 144 -13.38 17.07 -9.17
N VAL A 145 -14.35 17.05 -10.07
CA VAL A 145 -14.93 15.83 -10.63
C VAL A 145 -14.61 15.76 -12.11
N ARG A 146 -14.01 14.64 -12.52
CA ARG A 146 -13.73 14.33 -13.92
C ARG A 146 -14.63 13.23 -14.41
N SER A 147 -15.05 13.30 -15.68
CA SER A 147 -15.70 12.15 -16.32
C SER A 147 -14.66 11.09 -16.64
N ARG A 148 -15.05 9.82 -16.60
CA ARG A 148 -14.25 8.71 -17.13
C ARG A 148 -14.41 8.55 -18.65
N THR A 149 -15.31 9.32 -19.26
CA THR A 149 -15.50 9.31 -20.72
C THR A 149 -14.23 9.75 -21.43
N GLY A 150 -13.79 8.94 -22.39
CA GLY A 150 -12.59 9.23 -23.19
C GLY A 150 -11.27 8.94 -22.47
N GLU A 151 -11.31 8.36 -21.26
CA GLU A 151 -10.11 7.91 -20.58
C GLU A 151 -9.37 6.84 -21.40
N LYS A 152 -8.04 6.92 -21.39
CA LYS A 152 -7.17 5.88 -21.95
C LYS A 152 -6.24 5.39 -20.87
N ASP A 153 -6.10 4.07 -20.76
CA ASP A 153 -5.05 3.50 -19.93
C ASP A 153 -3.72 3.94 -20.53
N GLY A 154 -2.81 4.44 -19.68
CA GLY A 154 -1.42 4.55 -20.08
C GLY A 154 -0.94 3.14 -20.44
N ASP A 155 -0.25 3.00 -21.56
CA ASP A 155 0.34 1.71 -21.93
C ASP A 155 1.41 1.37 -20.88
N TYR A 156 1.25 0.26 -20.15
CA TYR A 156 2.25 -0.27 -19.22
C TYR A 156 3.40 -0.90 -20.03
N GLY A 157 3.98 -0.13 -20.95
CA GLY A 157 4.98 -0.60 -21.90
C GLY A 157 6.30 -0.92 -21.21
N THR A 158 6.81 -2.12 -21.47
CA THR A 158 8.21 -2.49 -21.24
C THR A 158 9.14 -1.41 -21.82
N PRO A 159 10.18 -0.96 -21.09
CA PRO A 159 11.03 0.13 -21.55
C PRO A 159 11.72 -0.26 -22.86
N SER A 160 11.57 0.58 -23.89
CA SER A 160 12.35 0.47 -25.12
C SER A 160 13.75 0.98 -24.87
N ARG A 161 14.78 0.23 -25.29
CA ARG A 161 16.20 0.60 -25.15
C ARG A 161 16.46 1.99 -25.77
N GLY A 162 16.98 2.92 -24.97
CA GLY A 162 17.61 4.15 -25.45
C GLY A 162 16.87 5.46 -25.20
N SER A 163 15.68 5.43 -24.59
CA SER A 163 15.04 6.63 -24.03
C SER A 163 15.26 6.67 -22.51
N LEU A 164 15.53 7.86 -21.94
CA LEU A 164 15.09 8.14 -20.56
C LEU A 164 13.65 7.62 -20.45
N PRO A 165 13.26 6.88 -19.40
CA PRO A 165 11.88 6.41 -19.34
C PRO A 165 11.00 7.64 -19.36
N GLY A 166 10.32 7.82 -20.48
CA GLY A 166 9.21 8.73 -20.55
C GLY A 166 8.27 8.26 -19.45
N ILE A 167 7.98 9.16 -18.51
CA ILE A 167 6.70 9.20 -17.82
C ILE A 167 5.66 8.66 -18.81
N ALA A 168 4.96 7.59 -18.43
CA ALA A 168 4.13 6.81 -19.35
C ALA A 168 3.43 7.73 -20.35
N LYS A 169 3.57 7.44 -21.65
CA LYS A 169 2.85 8.21 -22.65
C LYS A 169 1.36 8.15 -22.33
N ASP A 170 0.85 9.31 -21.95
CA ASP A 170 -0.51 9.77 -22.20
C ASP A 170 -1.62 8.89 -21.61
N GLY A 171 -1.53 8.55 -20.32
CA GLY A 171 -2.75 8.26 -19.57
C GLY A 171 -3.67 9.47 -19.67
N ILE A 172 -4.69 9.40 -20.52
CA ILE A 172 -5.63 10.51 -20.72
C ILE A 172 -6.69 10.39 -19.63
N LEU A 173 -6.73 11.37 -18.74
CA LEU A 173 -7.86 11.58 -17.85
C LEU A 173 -8.98 12.26 -18.63
N GLY A 174 -10.23 11.93 -18.31
CA GLY A 174 -11.34 12.65 -18.89
C GLY A 174 -11.42 14.10 -18.39
N GLU A 175 -12.30 14.85 -19.02
CA GLU A 175 -12.46 16.27 -18.77
C GLU A 175 -13.00 16.57 -17.37
N VAL A 176 -12.65 17.75 -16.84
CA VAL A 176 -13.28 18.25 -15.63
C VAL A 176 -14.70 18.69 -15.98
N VAL A 177 -15.69 18.06 -15.34
CA VAL A 177 -17.11 18.32 -15.61
C VAL A 177 -17.78 19.15 -14.53
N ALA A 178 -17.23 19.13 -13.30
CA ALA A 178 -17.76 19.88 -12.18
C ALA A 178 -16.68 20.11 -11.12
N GLU A 179 -16.84 21.20 -10.36
CA GLU A 179 -15.95 21.52 -9.25
C GLU A 179 -16.75 22.11 -8.09
N MET A 180 -16.28 21.92 -6.86
CA MET A 180 -16.80 22.63 -5.69
C MET A 180 -15.68 23.10 -4.79
N LYS A 181 -15.89 24.26 -4.16
CA LYS A 181 -15.04 24.77 -3.08
C LYS A 181 -15.86 24.97 -1.82
N PHE A 182 -15.31 24.56 -0.68
CA PHE A 182 -15.98 24.69 0.61
C PHE A 182 -14.99 24.85 1.75
N GLN A 183 -15.44 25.42 2.86
CA GLN A 183 -14.63 25.62 4.06
C GLN A 183 -14.05 24.28 4.53
N ASN A 184 -12.74 24.23 4.74
CA ASN A 184 -12.04 23.03 5.14
C ASN A 184 -12.37 22.68 6.59
N PRO A 185 -13.20 21.65 6.85
CA PRO A 185 -13.60 21.29 8.19
C PRO A 185 -12.47 20.60 8.97
N LEU A 186 -11.39 20.20 8.29
CA LEU A 186 -10.22 19.54 8.87
C LEU A 186 -9.02 20.47 8.95
N ARG A 187 -9.23 21.78 8.77
CA ARG A 187 -8.15 22.75 8.79
C ARG A 187 -7.39 22.68 10.11
N ARG A 188 -6.07 22.50 10.02
CA ARG A 188 -5.15 22.60 11.16
C ARG A 188 -4.15 23.72 10.89
N THR A 189 -3.82 24.46 11.94
CA THR A 189 -2.82 25.55 11.90
C THR A 189 -1.59 25.23 12.72
N ASP A 190 -1.52 24.02 13.26
CA ASP A 190 -0.40 23.56 14.08
C ASP A 190 0.89 23.56 13.24
N LEU A 191 1.98 24.02 13.86
CA LEU A 191 3.31 24.01 13.24
C LEU A 191 3.74 22.56 13.00
N VAL A 192 3.91 22.21 11.72
CA VAL A 192 4.47 20.94 11.28
C VAL A 192 5.94 20.90 11.68
N ASN A 193 6.39 19.87 12.40
CA ASN A 193 7.82 19.69 12.67
C ASN A 193 8.55 19.43 11.34
N PRO A 194 9.41 20.33 10.86
CA PRO A 194 9.96 20.17 9.53
C PRO A 194 10.99 19.05 9.51
N LEU A 195 10.74 18.02 8.70
CA LEU A 195 11.80 17.14 8.21
C LEU A 195 12.84 18.00 7.47
N THR A 196 14.13 17.69 7.64
CA THR A 196 15.20 18.36 6.90
C THR A 196 15.55 17.55 5.66
N ALA A 197 15.37 18.14 4.49
CA ALA A 197 15.73 17.51 3.23
C ALA A 197 17.25 17.30 3.13
N GLN A 198 17.65 16.12 2.68
CA GLN A 198 19.01 15.82 2.27
C GLN A 198 19.32 16.55 0.96
N PRO A 199 20.58 16.99 0.76
CA PRO A 199 21.01 17.46 -0.56
C PRO A 199 20.97 16.28 -1.54
N LEU A 200 20.36 16.51 -2.71
CA LEU A 200 20.35 15.55 -3.80
C LEU A 200 21.55 15.80 -4.76
N PRO A 201 22.21 14.76 -5.28
CA PRO A 201 21.93 13.33 -5.06
C PRO A 201 22.31 12.86 -3.64
N ALA A 202 21.40 12.13 -2.99
CA ALA A 202 21.61 11.54 -1.67
C ALA A 202 22.00 10.06 -1.81
N LYS A 203 22.88 9.57 -0.94
CA LYS A 203 23.48 8.23 -1.05
C LYS A 203 23.39 7.43 0.25
N VAL A 204 23.13 6.13 0.12
CA VAL A 204 23.07 5.18 1.24
C VAL A 204 23.74 3.87 0.84
N SER A 205 24.67 3.40 1.65
CA SER A 205 25.33 2.10 1.43
C SER A 205 24.43 0.94 1.86
N VAL A 206 24.31 -0.09 1.02
CA VAL A 206 23.55 -1.30 1.29
C VAL A 206 24.24 -2.51 0.66
N ASP A 207 24.50 -3.55 1.46
CA ASP A 207 25.11 -4.81 1.01
C ASP A 207 26.38 -4.65 0.15
N GLY A 208 27.24 -3.68 0.48
CA GLY A 208 28.48 -3.40 -0.26
C GLY A 208 28.29 -2.58 -1.53
N HIS A 209 27.07 -2.14 -1.82
CA HIS A 209 26.73 -1.24 -2.92
C HIS A 209 26.22 0.11 -2.40
N GLU A 210 26.08 1.10 -3.29
CA GLU A 210 25.60 2.43 -2.96
C GLU A 210 24.33 2.74 -3.74
N LEU A 211 23.22 2.90 -3.03
CA LEU A 211 21.94 3.36 -3.57
C LEU A 211 21.91 4.87 -3.58
N VAL A 212 21.50 5.46 -4.70
CA VAL A 212 21.51 6.91 -4.92
C VAL A 212 20.12 7.38 -5.31
N LEU A 213 19.57 8.31 -4.52
CA LEU A 213 18.42 9.11 -4.90
C LEU A 213 18.90 10.39 -5.56
N LYS A 214 18.69 10.53 -6.87
CA LYS A 214 19.11 11.71 -7.64
C LYS A 214 18.06 12.81 -7.66
N GLY A 215 16.79 12.42 -7.64
CA GLY A 215 15.66 13.32 -7.82
C GLY A 215 14.37 12.67 -7.36
N ALA A 216 13.41 13.51 -7.01
CA ALA A 216 12.04 13.10 -6.72
C ALA A 216 11.09 14.10 -7.35
N THR A 217 10.18 13.63 -8.20
CA THR A 217 9.27 14.49 -8.96
C THR A 217 7.81 14.08 -8.72
N ARG A 218 6.95 15.07 -8.48
CA ARG A 218 5.50 14.90 -8.38
C ARG A 218 4.82 15.54 -9.59
N ALA A 219 3.98 14.75 -10.25
CA ALA A 219 3.20 15.20 -11.40
C ALA A 219 2.15 16.24 -10.99
N ARG A 220 1.72 17.06 -11.96
CA ARG A 220 0.67 18.07 -11.77
C ARG A 220 -0.66 17.46 -11.32
N ILE A 221 -0.98 16.32 -11.90
CA ILE A 221 -2.15 15.51 -11.58
C ILE A 221 -1.63 14.12 -11.19
N ALA A 222 -1.95 13.69 -9.97
CA ALA A 222 -1.57 12.39 -9.44
C ALA A 222 -2.78 11.46 -9.42
N SER A 223 -2.75 10.41 -10.22
CA SER A 223 -3.81 9.40 -10.38
C SER A 223 -3.20 8.08 -10.81
N ASP A 224 -3.95 6.98 -10.65
CA ASP A 224 -3.52 5.64 -11.10
C ASP A 224 -3.04 5.61 -12.57
N ARG A 225 -3.69 6.39 -13.44
CA ARG A 225 -3.38 6.56 -14.87
C ARG A 225 -2.23 7.52 -15.17
N THR A 226 -1.98 8.50 -14.30
CA THR A 226 -1.03 9.59 -14.54
C THR A 226 0.26 9.45 -13.74
N PHE A 227 0.29 8.53 -12.77
CA PHE A 227 1.32 8.39 -11.75
C PHE A 227 1.41 9.60 -10.84
N GLY A 228 1.76 9.40 -9.58
CA GLY A 228 1.81 10.49 -8.61
C GLY A 228 3.22 10.89 -8.19
N LEU A 229 4.13 9.94 -8.01
CA LEU A 229 5.48 10.21 -7.53
C LEU A 229 6.49 9.36 -8.30
N HIS A 230 7.54 10.00 -8.77
CA HIS A 230 8.68 9.37 -9.42
C HIS A 230 9.95 9.66 -8.61
N LEU A 231 10.70 8.62 -8.26
CA LEU A 231 12.04 8.74 -7.71
C LEU A 231 13.06 8.26 -8.72
N ASP A 232 14.03 9.12 -9.04
CA ASP A 232 15.23 8.72 -9.78
C ASP A 232 16.18 8.02 -8.81
N LEU A 233 16.05 6.68 -8.77
CA LEU A 233 16.84 5.79 -7.94
C LEU A 233 17.80 5.00 -8.83
N ALA A 234 19.07 5.01 -8.45
CA ALA A 234 20.11 4.27 -9.13
C ALA A 234 20.96 3.48 -8.14
N LEU A 235 21.69 2.50 -8.69
CA LEU A 235 22.78 1.82 -8.01
C LEU A 235 24.09 2.31 -8.61
N GLU A 236 25.07 2.68 -7.79
CA GLU A 236 26.43 2.92 -8.30
C GLU A 236 27.16 1.59 -8.56
N GLY A 237 27.84 1.51 -9.71
CA GLY A 237 28.64 0.35 -10.11
C GLY A 237 28.15 -0.32 -11.38
N GLU A 238 28.53 -1.59 -11.57
CA GLU A 238 28.28 -2.35 -12.80
C GLU A 238 26.88 -2.97 -12.89
N HIS A 239 26.18 -3.11 -11.76
CA HIS A 239 24.86 -3.72 -11.71
C HIS A 239 23.74 -2.67 -11.83
N SER A 240 22.64 -3.04 -12.49
CA SER A 240 21.42 -2.23 -12.42
C SER A 240 20.65 -2.54 -11.14
N LEU A 241 19.92 -1.54 -10.63
CA LEU A 241 19.09 -1.67 -9.43
C LEU A 241 18.16 -2.88 -9.48
N THR A 242 17.44 -3.04 -10.60
CA THR A 242 16.48 -4.13 -10.84
C THR A 242 17.14 -5.50 -10.99
N SER A 243 18.41 -5.56 -11.42
CA SER A 243 19.14 -6.82 -11.53
C SER A 243 19.56 -7.36 -10.16
N LEU A 244 19.93 -6.48 -9.23
CA LEU A 244 20.54 -6.87 -7.97
C LEU A 244 19.55 -6.93 -6.81
N PHE A 245 18.63 -5.96 -6.73
CA PHE A 245 17.72 -5.81 -5.62
C PHE A 245 16.26 -5.91 -6.05
N SER A 246 15.43 -6.31 -5.10
CA SER A 246 14.02 -5.97 -5.07
C SER A 246 13.74 -5.14 -3.84
N LEU A 247 12.91 -4.12 -4.00
CA LEU A 247 12.67 -3.12 -2.99
C LEU A 247 11.28 -3.35 -2.38
N HIS A 248 11.25 -3.51 -1.06
CA HIS A 248 10.06 -3.90 -0.29
C HIS A 248 9.76 -2.91 0.82
N ASP A 249 8.62 -3.09 1.50
CA ASP A 249 8.22 -2.33 2.69
C ASP A 249 8.30 -0.80 2.52
N TRP A 250 7.88 -0.33 1.34
CA TRP A 250 7.88 1.09 1.04
C TRP A 250 6.95 1.85 2.00
N THR A 251 7.46 2.96 2.53
CA THR A 251 6.71 3.90 3.36
C THR A 251 7.13 5.31 2.99
N ILE A 252 6.17 6.20 2.85
CA ILE A 252 6.36 7.63 2.60
C ILE A 252 5.76 8.38 3.78
N GLU A 253 6.59 9.06 4.54
CA GLU A 253 6.23 9.88 5.69
C GLU A 253 6.30 11.36 5.31
N ASP A 254 5.26 12.13 5.65
CA ASP A 254 5.33 13.59 5.53
C ASP A 254 5.95 14.25 6.78
N GLY A 255 6.18 15.56 6.72
CA GLY A 255 6.64 16.32 7.89
C GLY A 255 5.70 16.31 9.10
N ASN A 256 4.44 15.87 8.95
CA ASN A 256 3.52 15.71 10.07
C ASN A 256 3.64 14.34 10.75
N GLY A 257 4.54 13.47 10.28
CA GLY A 257 4.63 12.07 10.73
C GLY A 257 3.50 11.19 10.17
N ASN A 258 2.75 11.67 9.17
CA ASN A 258 1.77 10.86 8.48
C ASN A 258 2.50 9.89 7.55
N VAL A 259 2.44 8.59 7.88
CA VAL A 259 3.00 7.53 7.05
C VAL A 259 1.96 7.00 6.07
N MET A 260 2.36 6.89 4.80
CA MET A 260 1.63 6.24 3.71
C MET A 260 2.40 5.03 3.21
N VAL A 261 1.69 3.95 2.90
CA VAL A 261 2.23 2.77 2.20
C VAL A 261 1.70 2.77 0.76
N PRO A 262 2.55 2.88 -0.28
CA PRO A 262 2.09 2.84 -1.65
C PRO A 262 1.60 1.42 -2.00
N GLY A 263 0.45 1.32 -2.68
CA GLY A 263 -0.16 0.02 -3.01
C GLY A 263 0.33 -0.59 -4.33
N HIS A 264 0.67 0.25 -5.32
CA HIS A 264 1.28 -0.22 -6.56
C HIS A 264 2.37 0.75 -7.01
N GLY A 265 3.48 0.19 -7.46
CA GLY A 265 4.53 0.93 -8.13
C GLY A 265 5.27 0.04 -9.10
N MET A 266 5.97 0.70 -10.03
CA MET A 266 6.81 0.06 -11.02
C MET A 266 8.26 0.48 -10.77
N LEU A 267 9.12 -0.52 -10.53
CA LEU A 267 10.55 -0.33 -10.48
C LEU A 267 11.13 -0.50 -11.88
N SER A 268 11.90 0.48 -12.33
CA SER A 268 12.64 0.47 -13.59
C SER A 268 14.14 0.58 -13.32
N GLU A 269 14.96 0.51 -14.38
CA GLU A 269 16.41 0.72 -14.25
C GLU A 269 16.80 2.12 -13.78
N THR A 270 15.90 3.10 -13.93
CA THR A 270 16.17 4.50 -13.60
C THR A 270 15.44 4.98 -12.36
N GLY A 271 14.65 4.13 -11.69
CA GLY A 271 13.86 4.62 -10.59
C GLY A 271 12.64 3.80 -10.20
N GLN A 272 11.87 4.40 -9.29
CA GLN A 272 10.60 3.88 -8.80
C GLN A 272 9.50 4.87 -9.13
N LEU A 273 8.45 4.40 -9.81
CA LEU A 273 7.24 5.16 -10.07
C LEU A 273 6.10 4.59 -9.23
N TRP A 274 5.27 5.46 -8.66
CA TRP A 274 4.01 5.07 -8.02
C TRP A 274 2.83 5.65 -8.77
N ASP A 275 1.80 4.84 -8.85
CA ASP A 275 0.49 5.18 -9.41
C ASP A 275 -0.21 6.30 -8.60
N CYS A 276 0.31 6.65 -7.44
CA CYS A 276 -0.24 7.70 -6.58
C CYS A 276 0.87 8.50 -5.89
N ALA A 277 0.51 9.69 -5.42
CA ALA A 277 1.31 10.48 -4.52
C ALA A 277 0.46 10.80 -3.28
N PRO A 278 1.04 10.72 -2.07
CA PRO A 278 0.36 11.20 -0.89
C PRO A 278 0.08 12.69 -1.05
N TRP A 279 -1.06 13.13 -0.54
CA TRP A 279 -1.17 14.53 -0.17
C TRP A 279 -0.28 14.79 1.04
N SER A 280 0.45 15.89 1.02
CA SER A 280 1.25 16.34 2.14
C SER A 280 1.20 17.86 2.25
N ASP A 281 0.82 18.33 3.43
CA ASP A 281 0.90 19.74 3.76
C ASP A 281 2.35 20.19 4.09
N ALA A 282 3.28 19.24 4.15
CA ALA A 282 4.69 19.47 4.43
C ALA A 282 5.51 19.48 3.13
N PRO A 283 6.47 20.42 2.98
CA PRO A 283 7.30 20.52 1.77
C PRO A 283 8.42 19.47 1.71
N VAL A 284 8.59 18.64 2.74
CA VAL A 284 9.66 17.65 2.83
C VAL A 284 9.07 16.31 3.24
N TRP A 285 9.42 15.28 2.48
CA TRP A 285 8.96 13.91 2.67
C TRP A 285 10.15 13.03 3.03
N LYS A 286 9.88 11.98 3.79
CA LYS A 286 10.82 10.92 4.06
C LYS A 286 10.31 9.64 3.42
N ILE A 287 11.14 8.97 2.64
CA ILE A 287 10.83 7.64 2.16
C ILE A 287 11.72 6.62 2.83
N ARG A 288 11.14 5.45 3.11
CA ARG A 288 11.84 4.29 3.62
C ARG A 288 11.43 3.04 2.86
N PHE A 289 12.39 2.17 2.60
CA PHE A 289 12.17 0.86 1.98
C PHE A 289 13.28 -0.11 2.37
N VAL A 290 13.10 -1.39 2.06
CA VAL A 290 14.07 -2.45 2.32
C VAL A 290 14.54 -3.04 1.00
N PRO A 291 15.80 -2.83 0.61
CA PRO A 291 16.40 -3.57 -0.49
C PRO A 291 16.72 -5.00 -0.05
N VAL A 292 16.34 -5.97 -0.88
CA VAL A 292 16.59 -7.40 -0.68
C VAL A 292 17.21 -7.98 -1.94
N LEU A 293 18.26 -8.79 -1.79
CA LEU A 293 18.97 -9.38 -2.92
C LEU A 293 18.05 -10.30 -3.73
N SER A 294 18.11 -10.19 -5.05
CA SER A 294 17.19 -10.87 -5.96
C SER A 294 17.56 -12.33 -6.24
N ASP A 295 18.86 -12.65 -6.22
CA ASP A 295 19.44 -13.90 -6.71
C ASP A 295 20.13 -14.69 -5.57
N PRO A 296 19.86 -16.00 -5.43
CA PRO A 296 20.53 -16.88 -4.47
C PRO A 296 22.06 -16.76 -4.46
N LYS A 297 22.71 -16.53 -5.61
CA LYS A 297 24.17 -16.46 -5.70
C LYS A 297 24.79 -15.32 -4.87
N ASN A 298 23.98 -14.33 -4.52
CA ASN A 298 24.40 -13.17 -3.74
C ASN A 298 24.23 -13.39 -2.22
N TYR A 299 23.65 -14.53 -1.82
CA TYR A 299 23.56 -14.95 -0.43
C TYR A 299 24.71 -15.89 -0.08
N THR A 300 25.14 -15.84 1.17
CA THR A 300 26.11 -16.78 1.73
C THR A 300 25.45 -18.10 2.11
N ASP A 301 26.22 -19.19 2.18
CA ASP A 301 25.70 -20.51 2.57
C ASP A 301 25.03 -20.51 3.94
N GLU A 302 25.44 -19.63 4.86
CA GLU A 302 24.85 -19.50 6.21
C GLU A 302 23.49 -18.78 6.19
N GLU A 303 23.23 -17.98 5.16
CA GLU A 303 21.96 -17.27 4.97
C GLU A 303 20.93 -18.13 4.22
N ILE A 304 21.39 -19.16 3.50
CA ILE A 304 20.53 -20.04 2.71
C ILE A 304 20.06 -21.23 3.55
N ILE A 305 18.76 -21.49 3.50
CA ILE A 305 18.10 -22.54 4.26
C ILE A 305 17.26 -23.38 3.33
N THR A 306 17.59 -24.66 3.21
CA THR A 306 16.75 -25.63 2.51
C THR A 306 15.94 -26.43 3.53
N LEU A 307 14.62 -26.31 3.44
CA LEU A 307 13.69 -27.11 4.23
C LEU A 307 13.66 -28.55 3.72
N ASP A 308 13.34 -29.50 4.60
CA ASP A 308 13.11 -30.88 4.17
C ASP A 308 12.01 -30.95 3.09
N PRO A 309 12.06 -31.92 2.16
CA PRO A 309 11.02 -32.06 1.14
C PRO A 309 9.62 -32.13 1.75
N MET A 310 8.80 -31.15 1.39
CA MET A 310 7.45 -30.97 1.89
C MET A 310 6.50 -31.89 1.13
N PRO A 311 5.63 -32.68 1.78
CA PRO A 311 4.63 -33.48 1.08
C PRO A 311 3.59 -32.56 0.42
N VAL A 312 3.23 -32.87 -0.83
CA VAL A 312 2.22 -32.13 -1.58
C VAL A 312 0.83 -32.64 -1.19
N PRO A 313 -0.04 -31.80 -0.60
CA PRO A 313 -1.36 -32.24 -0.18
C PRO A 313 -2.29 -32.50 -1.39
N VAL A 314 -3.11 -33.55 -1.29
CA VAL A 314 -4.09 -33.93 -2.33
C VAL A 314 -5.28 -32.97 -2.32
N TYR A 315 -5.70 -32.53 -3.51
CA TYR A 315 -6.89 -31.70 -3.71
C TYR A 315 -7.98 -32.47 -4.50
N PRO A 316 -9.27 -32.38 -4.13
CA PRO A 316 -9.80 -31.73 -2.91
C PRO A 316 -9.43 -32.52 -1.64
N ARG A 317 -9.32 -31.81 -0.51
CA ARG A 317 -8.78 -32.32 0.77
C ARG A 317 -9.47 -33.62 1.19
N LYS A 318 -8.78 -34.76 1.12
CA LYS A 318 -9.10 -35.92 1.95
C LYS A 318 -8.59 -35.66 3.36
N LYS A 319 -9.30 -36.18 4.35
CA LYS A 319 -9.20 -35.85 5.79
C LYS A 319 -7.91 -36.40 6.45
N ASP A 320 -6.78 -36.36 5.76
CA ASP A 320 -5.50 -36.82 6.29
C ASP A 320 -4.75 -35.64 6.89
N ILE A 321 -4.62 -35.68 8.22
CA ILE A 321 -3.79 -34.77 9.01
C ILE A 321 -2.35 -35.24 8.83
N ASN A 322 -1.69 -34.84 7.74
CA ASN A 322 -0.25 -34.99 7.67
C ASN A 322 0.37 -34.01 8.66
N THR A 323 1.17 -34.50 9.60
CA THR A 323 1.95 -33.72 10.58
C THR A 323 3.37 -33.51 10.06
N TRP A 324 3.53 -32.99 8.85
CA TRP A 324 4.85 -32.65 8.35
C TRP A 324 5.38 -31.42 9.09
N ARG A 325 6.67 -31.46 9.45
CA ARG A 325 7.39 -30.35 10.09
C ARG A 325 8.84 -30.41 9.64
N SER A 326 9.39 -29.27 9.25
CA SER A 326 10.82 -29.08 9.08
C SER A 326 11.30 -28.04 10.08
N GLU A 327 12.44 -28.29 10.69
CA GLU A 327 13.07 -27.36 11.63
C GLU A 327 14.52 -27.17 11.22
N ARG A 328 14.96 -25.91 11.16
CA ARG A 328 16.32 -25.52 10.80
C ARG A 328 16.83 -24.47 11.76
N LEU A 329 18.03 -24.68 12.29
CA LEU A 329 18.76 -23.66 13.04
C LEU A 329 19.50 -22.76 12.05
N VAL A 330 19.40 -21.45 12.25
CA VAL A 330 20.00 -20.41 11.43
C VAL A 330 20.85 -19.52 12.33
N GLY A 331 22.10 -19.31 11.92
CA GLY A 331 23.10 -18.66 12.76
C GLY A 331 23.31 -19.42 14.08
N LYS A 332 23.37 -18.70 15.21
CA LYS A 332 23.73 -19.27 16.51
C LYS A 332 22.54 -19.61 17.43
N SER A 333 21.34 -19.10 17.17
CA SER A 333 20.24 -19.18 18.15
C SER A 333 18.83 -19.08 17.58
N THR A 334 18.68 -18.91 16.26
CA THR A 334 17.37 -18.69 15.65
C THR A 334 16.90 -19.95 14.95
N THR A 335 15.73 -20.43 15.32
CA THR A 335 15.13 -21.61 14.71
C THR A 335 14.00 -21.19 13.77
N ILE A 336 14.04 -21.68 12.53
CA ILE A 336 12.95 -21.59 11.57
C ILE A 336 12.25 -22.94 11.51
N THR A 337 10.96 -22.96 11.85
CA THR A 337 10.08 -24.13 11.78
C THR A 337 9.05 -23.93 10.70
N ALA A 338 8.97 -24.83 9.72
CA ALA A 338 7.87 -24.89 8.76
C ALA A 338 6.94 -26.05 9.12
N ARG A 339 5.62 -25.85 8.96
CA ARG A 339 4.59 -26.84 9.28
C ARG A 339 3.83 -27.30 8.05
N SER A 340 2.96 -28.28 8.25
CA SER A 340 2.22 -28.99 7.21
C SER A 340 1.63 -28.06 6.16
N PRO A 341 1.94 -28.29 4.88
CA PRO A 341 1.32 -27.53 3.80
C PRO A 341 -0.16 -27.84 3.65
N GLU A 342 -0.94 -26.81 3.32
CA GLU A 342 -2.36 -26.90 2.96
C GLU A 342 -2.59 -26.50 1.49
N PRO A 343 -3.55 -27.14 0.80
CA PRO A 343 -3.89 -26.77 -0.56
C PRO A 343 -4.68 -25.46 -0.57
N MET A 344 -4.23 -24.46 -1.34
CA MET A 344 -5.01 -23.26 -1.63
C MET A 344 -5.54 -23.33 -3.07
N GLY A 345 -6.70 -23.95 -3.22
CA GLY A 345 -7.25 -24.28 -4.54
C GLY A 345 -6.45 -25.37 -5.29
N PRO A 346 -6.63 -25.48 -6.61
CA PRO A 346 -6.01 -26.56 -7.40
C PRO A 346 -4.52 -26.36 -7.70
N ASN A 347 -4.02 -25.13 -7.66
CA ASN A 347 -2.71 -24.78 -8.22
C ASN A 347 -1.66 -24.37 -7.18
N GLU A 348 -2.03 -24.24 -5.91
CA GLU A 348 -1.16 -23.62 -4.90
C GLU A 348 -1.13 -24.38 -3.58
N ILE A 349 -0.07 -24.11 -2.83
CA ILE A 349 0.20 -24.64 -1.50
C ILE A 349 0.57 -23.46 -0.60
N VAL A 350 0.02 -23.46 0.61
CA VAL A 350 0.40 -22.55 1.70
C VAL A 350 0.92 -23.35 2.88
N PHE A 351 1.82 -22.79 3.68
CA PHE A 351 2.39 -23.46 4.85
C PHE A 351 2.82 -22.44 5.90
N ASP A 352 2.68 -22.79 7.18
CA ASP A 352 3.07 -21.88 8.25
C ASP A 352 4.57 -21.97 8.52
N ILE A 353 5.20 -20.81 8.74
CA ILE A 353 6.59 -20.66 9.16
C ILE A 353 6.60 -19.94 10.51
N THR A 354 7.33 -20.50 11.48
CA THR A 354 7.55 -19.88 12.78
C THR A 354 9.04 -19.64 12.97
N ILE A 355 9.41 -18.42 13.36
CA ILE A 355 10.79 -18.03 13.70
C ILE A 355 10.88 -17.80 15.20
N THR A 356 11.80 -18.49 15.87
CA THR A 356 11.97 -18.42 17.33
C THR A 356 13.45 -18.24 17.69
N PRO A 357 13.83 -17.24 18.52
CA PRO A 357 12.97 -16.19 19.06
C PRO A 357 12.49 -15.23 17.96
N ALA A 358 11.52 -14.36 18.27
CA ALA A 358 11.15 -13.29 17.35
C ALA A 358 12.38 -12.40 17.04
N VAL A 359 12.61 -12.14 15.76
CA VAL A 359 13.78 -11.43 15.26
C VAL A 359 13.34 -10.18 14.50
N ASN A 360 13.76 -9.02 15.00
CA ASN A 360 13.52 -7.75 14.33
C ASN A 360 14.64 -7.46 13.31
N GLY A 361 14.30 -6.81 12.19
CA GLY A 361 15.26 -6.36 11.18
C GLY A 361 15.92 -7.46 10.35
N HIS A 362 15.23 -8.58 10.15
CA HIS A 362 15.70 -9.68 9.29
C HIS A 362 14.66 -9.96 8.20
N SER A 363 15.09 -10.18 6.96
CA SER A 363 14.23 -10.69 5.89
C SER A 363 14.24 -12.21 5.85
N LEU A 364 13.09 -12.81 5.53
CA LEU A 364 12.98 -14.19 5.09
C LEU A 364 12.48 -14.19 3.64
N GLN A 365 13.28 -14.63 2.68
CA GLN A 365 12.89 -14.64 1.28
C GLN A 365 12.75 -16.06 0.77
N LEU A 366 11.64 -16.38 0.09
CA LEU A 366 11.58 -17.58 -0.73
C LEU A 366 12.45 -17.39 -1.97
N LEU A 367 13.54 -18.16 -2.08
CA LEU A 367 14.42 -18.13 -3.23
C LEU A 367 13.91 -19.06 -4.33
N HIS A 368 13.63 -20.32 -3.97
CA HIS A 368 13.20 -21.36 -4.90
C HIS A 368 12.22 -22.34 -4.27
N ALA A 369 11.33 -22.87 -5.13
CA ALA A 369 10.48 -24.01 -4.85
C ALA A 369 10.63 -25.00 -6.02
N THR A 370 11.10 -26.22 -5.74
CA THR A 370 11.37 -27.24 -6.76
C THR A 370 10.64 -28.53 -6.46
N ASP A 371 10.19 -29.21 -7.51
CA ASP A 371 9.65 -30.57 -7.37
C ASP A 371 10.77 -31.62 -7.29
N GLU A 372 10.38 -32.90 -7.22
CA GLU A 372 11.29 -34.05 -7.18
C GLU A 372 12.20 -34.16 -8.41
N SER A 373 11.81 -33.55 -9.55
CA SER A 373 12.63 -33.51 -10.77
C SER A 373 13.65 -32.37 -10.75
N GLY A 374 13.64 -31.52 -9.73
CA GLY A 374 14.45 -30.30 -9.66
C GLY A 374 13.87 -29.14 -10.49
N SER A 375 12.68 -29.31 -11.07
CA SER A 375 12.03 -28.27 -11.86
C SER A 375 11.46 -27.20 -10.95
N GLN A 376 11.79 -25.93 -11.23
CA GLN A 376 11.22 -24.80 -10.50
C GLN A 376 9.72 -24.68 -10.78
N THR A 377 8.91 -24.55 -9.74
CA THR A 377 7.47 -24.34 -9.88
C THR A 377 7.21 -22.86 -10.18
N VAL A 378 7.23 -22.50 -11.47
CA VAL A 378 7.16 -21.10 -11.91
C VAL A 378 5.80 -20.46 -11.56
N GLN A 379 5.81 -19.42 -10.74
CA GLN A 379 4.78 -18.37 -10.76
C GLN A 379 5.40 -17.01 -10.43
N THR A 380 5.33 -16.10 -11.39
CA THR A 380 5.88 -14.74 -11.36
C THR A 380 5.08 -13.75 -10.50
N ARG A 381 3.86 -14.09 -10.09
CA ARG A 381 3.00 -13.18 -9.31
C ARG A 381 3.17 -13.32 -7.80
N TYR A 382 3.62 -14.47 -7.31
CA TYR A 382 3.70 -14.79 -5.87
C TYR A 382 4.94 -15.66 -5.49
N GLY A 383 5.65 -16.26 -6.45
CA GLY A 383 6.88 -17.04 -6.20
C GLY A 383 8.14 -16.20 -5.91
N GLN A 384 7.97 -14.88 -5.88
CA GLN A 384 8.92 -13.90 -5.36
C GLN A 384 8.24 -13.06 -4.26
N GLU A 385 7.38 -13.65 -3.42
CA GLU A 385 7.01 -12.99 -2.17
C GLU A 385 8.23 -13.04 -1.23
N LYS A 386 9.06 -12.02 -1.41
CA LYS A 386 10.24 -11.72 -0.61
C LYS A 386 9.73 -11.06 0.66
N TYR A 387 9.81 -11.74 1.80
CA TYR A 387 9.51 -11.10 3.07
C TYR A 387 10.76 -10.34 3.49
N ALA A 388 10.89 -9.08 3.05
CA ALA A 388 11.58 -8.13 3.90
C ALA A 388 10.77 -8.07 5.21
N MET A 389 11.40 -8.41 6.32
CA MET A 389 10.82 -8.16 7.62
C MET A 389 11.68 -7.07 8.26
N SER A 390 11.37 -5.82 7.92
CA SER A 390 11.75 -4.71 8.77
C SER A 390 10.51 -4.15 9.44
N LEU A 391 10.00 -4.81 10.46
CA LEU A 391 9.04 -4.14 11.33
C LEU A 391 9.44 -4.39 12.77
N ALA A 392 9.75 -3.30 13.48
CA ALA A 392 9.56 -3.27 14.90
C ALA A 392 8.16 -3.84 15.14
N SER A 393 8.07 -5.01 15.76
CA SER A 393 6.79 -5.48 16.28
C SER A 393 6.33 -4.39 17.25
N VAL A 394 5.43 -3.51 16.81
CA VAL A 394 4.70 -2.65 17.72
C VAL A 394 3.84 -3.62 18.50
N ALA A 395 4.34 -4.03 19.66
CA ALA A 395 3.54 -4.74 20.63
C ALA A 395 2.25 -3.91 20.79
N PRO A 396 1.06 -4.54 20.75
CA PRO A 396 -0.19 -3.81 20.90
C PRO A 396 -0.08 -2.88 22.11
N ALA A 397 -0.48 -1.61 21.96
CA ALA A 397 -0.33 -0.61 23.00
C ALA A 397 -0.86 -1.15 24.34
N GLY A 398 0.04 -1.37 25.31
CA GLY A 398 -0.26 -2.01 26.60
C GLY A 398 0.40 -3.38 26.83
N SER A 399 0.99 -4.00 25.80
CA SER A 399 1.80 -5.22 25.96
C SER A 399 3.28 -4.87 26.08
N THR A 400 3.85 -5.06 27.27
CA THR A 400 5.31 -5.02 27.50
C THR A 400 6.00 -6.33 27.13
N ALA A 401 5.24 -7.37 26.76
CA ALA A 401 5.80 -8.64 26.32
C ALA A 401 6.16 -8.55 24.83
N MET A 402 7.46 -8.64 24.55
CA MET A 402 7.95 -8.91 23.20
C MET A 402 7.39 -10.27 22.73
N PRO A 403 6.94 -10.40 21.48
CA PRO A 403 6.49 -11.69 20.96
C PRO A 403 7.61 -12.71 21.09
N VAL A 404 7.28 -13.92 21.57
CA VAL A 404 8.26 -15.01 21.75
C VAL A 404 8.72 -15.57 20.39
N SER A 405 7.84 -15.49 19.38
CA SER A 405 8.08 -15.99 18.04
C SER A 405 7.41 -15.09 17.00
N THR A 406 7.89 -15.16 15.76
CA THR A 406 7.25 -14.54 14.60
C THR A 406 6.61 -15.62 13.74
N GLU A 407 5.34 -15.45 13.39
CA GLU A 407 4.59 -16.37 12.53
C GLU A 407 4.35 -15.75 11.15
N LEU A 408 4.65 -16.51 10.11
CA LEU A 408 4.55 -16.16 8.70
C LEU A 408 3.83 -17.28 7.95
N VAL A 409 3.30 -16.99 6.77
CA VAL A 409 2.73 -18.01 5.89
C VAL A 409 3.54 -18.01 4.59
N GLY A 410 4.21 -19.12 4.30
CA GLY A 410 4.83 -19.35 3.00
C GLY A 410 3.79 -19.81 1.98
N ARG A 411 3.95 -19.39 0.72
CA ARG A 411 3.08 -19.78 -0.39
C ARG A 411 3.94 -20.14 -1.59
N CYS A 412 3.58 -21.21 -2.29
CA CYS A 412 4.24 -21.61 -3.52
C CYS A 412 3.28 -22.33 -4.47
N ARG A 413 3.68 -22.45 -5.73
CA ARG A 413 2.90 -23.20 -6.72
C ARG A 413 2.98 -24.69 -6.43
N ARG A 414 1.84 -25.38 -6.50
CA ARG A 414 1.80 -26.84 -6.44
C ARG A 414 2.57 -27.43 -7.62
N PRO A 415 3.45 -28.41 -7.40
CA PRO A 415 4.17 -29.04 -8.50
C PRO A 415 3.18 -29.77 -9.42
N THR A 416 3.46 -29.72 -10.73
CA THR A 416 2.65 -30.40 -11.76
C THR A 416 2.82 -31.92 -11.71
N THR A 417 3.99 -32.37 -11.25
CA THR A 417 4.42 -33.76 -11.17
C THR A 417 5.16 -33.96 -9.84
N GLY A 418 4.91 -35.07 -9.14
CA GLY A 418 5.59 -35.40 -7.89
C GLY A 418 4.69 -35.37 -6.65
N LYS A 419 5.22 -35.91 -5.54
CA LYS A 419 4.52 -35.99 -4.25
C LYS A 419 5.15 -35.09 -3.19
N THR A 420 6.30 -34.50 -3.48
CA THR A 420 7.02 -33.59 -2.58
C THR A 420 7.50 -32.33 -3.30
N LEU A 421 7.77 -31.29 -2.51
CA LEU A 421 8.28 -29.99 -2.96
C LEU A 421 9.38 -29.53 -1.99
N THR A 422 10.54 -29.18 -2.51
CA THR A 422 11.66 -28.64 -1.72
C THR A 422 11.62 -27.12 -1.78
N VAL A 423 11.71 -26.47 -0.63
CA VAL A 423 11.73 -25.01 -0.50
C VAL A 423 13.10 -24.56 -0.03
N THR A 424 13.68 -23.58 -0.73
CA THR A 424 14.89 -22.88 -0.34
C THR A 424 14.57 -21.43 0.01
N LEU A 425 14.95 -21.02 1.21
CA LEU A 425 14.76 -19.69 1.76
C LEU A 425 16.11 -19.00 1.95
N ALA A 426 16.12 -17.67 1.95
CA ALA A 426 17.21 -16.86 2.49
C ALA A 426 16.73 -16.17 3.76
N PHE A 427 17.50 -16.25 4.84
CA PHE A 427 17.25 -15.52 6.07
C PHE A 427 18.45 -14.61 6.37
N LYS A 428 18.24 -13.30 6.31
CA LYS A 428 19.32 -12.31 6.33
C LYS A 428 18.93 -11.09 7.15
N LYS A 429 19.89 -10.49 7.86
CA LYS A 429 19.70 -9.18 8.48
C LYS A 429 19.61 -8.09 7.40
N VAL A 430 18.56 -7.29 7.42
CA VAL A 430 18.33 -6.21 6.44
C VAL A 430 18.49 -4.84 7.07
N THR A 431 18.99 -3.90 6.28
CA THR A 431 19.09 -2.49 6.67
C THR A 431 18.09 -1.68 5.83
N PRO A 432 17.06 -1.09 6.45
CA PRO A 432 16.16 -0.18 5.76
C PRO A 432 16.94 1.02 5.24
N VAL A 433 16.65 1.40 3.99
CA VAL A 433 17.16 2.61 3.36
C VAL A 433 16.16 3.73 3.60
N GLU A 434 16.65 4.90 3.97
CA GLU A 434 15.83 6.09 4.20
C GLU A 434 16.40 7.28 3.43
N PHE A 435 15.55 7.99 2.69
CA PHE A 435 15.86 9.28 2.10
C PHE A 435 14.87 10.33 2.59
N THR A 436 15.34 11.56 2.80
CA THR A 436 14.48 12.70 3.12
C THR A 436 14.69 13.77 2.07
N PHE A 437 13.65 14.20 1.37
CA PHE A 437 13.78 15.04 0.19
C PHE A 437 12.60 16.01 0.05
N ARG A 438 12.80 17.06 -0.73
CA ARG A 438 11.72 17.92 -1.22
C ARG A 438 11.38 17.47 -2.64
N PRO A 439 10.15 16.98 -2.92
CA PRO A 439 9.78 16.67 -4.28
C PRO A 439 9.80 17.94 -5.14
N GLU A 440 10.34 17.84 -6.34
CA GLU A 440 10.16 18.82 -7.39
C GLU A 440 8.76 18.64 -7.99
N PHE A 441 8.06 19.75 -8.18
CA PHE A 441 6.70 19.70 -8.71
C PHE A 441 6.73 20.09 -10.18
N GLU A 442 6.08 19.29 -11.02
CA GLU A 442 5.95 19.63 -12.45
C GLU A 442 5.15 20.92 -12.61
N PRO A 443 5.56 21.81 -13.53
CA PRO A 443 4.94 23.13 -13.72
C PRO A 443 3.47 23.05 -14.14
#